data_AF-A0A355SGR9-F1
#
_entry.id   AF-A0A355SGR9-F1
#
_cell.length_a   1.000
_cell.length_b   1.000
_cell.length_c   1.000
_cell.angle_alpha   90.00
_cell.angle_beta   90.00
_cell.angle_gamma   90.00
#
_symmetry.space_group_name_H-M   'P 1'
#
loop_
_entity.id
_entity.type
_entity.pdbx_description
1 polymer ?
#
loop_
_entity_poly.entity_id
_entity_poly.type
_entity_poly.pdbx_seq_one_letter_code
_entity_poly.pdbx_strand_id
1 'polypeptide(L)' 'IVFVYISFSLNVGAYLAETIRAAIQAVDRGQMEAAYSIGMSTLQAMRRIVLPQALAIALPNFGNTFIG' A
#
# COMPACT_ATOMS: atom_id res chain seq x y z
N ILE A 1 11.73 -9.37 -27.86
CA ILE A 1 11.57 -7.99 -27.34
C ILE A 1 10.18 -7.80 -26.71
N VAL A 2 9.07 -8.01 -27.43
CA VAL A 2 7.70 -7.87 -26.85
C VAL A 2 7.49 -8.77 -25.63
N PHE A 3 7.86 -10.06 -25.70
CA PHE A 3 7.80 -10.99 -24.57
C PHE A 3 8.55 -10.47 -23.33
N VAL A 4 9.74 -9.89 -23.53
CA VAL A 4 10.57 -9.35 -22.44
C VAL A 4 9.85 -8.20 -21.73
N TYR A 5 9.24 -7.28 -22.48
CA TYR A 5 8.49 -6.17 -21.88
C TYR A 5 7.25 -6.63 -21.11
N ILE A 6 6.54 -7.64 -21.60
CA ILE A 6 5.37 -8.20 -20.92
C ILE A 6 5.79 -8.89 -19.62
N SER A 7 6.76 -9.79 -19.68
CA SER A 7 7.26 -10.53 -18.51
C SER A 7 7.81 -9.58 -17.43
N PHE A 8 8.57 -8.56 -17.84
CA PHE A 8 9.11 -7.56 -16.92
C PHE A 8 7.99 -6.73 -16.26
N SER A 9 7.05 -6.21 -17.07
CA SER A 9 5.94 -5.41 -16.56
C SER A 9 5.05 -6.19 -15.59
N LEU A 10 4.81 -7.47 -15.87
CA LEU A 10 4.03 -8.34 -14.97
C LEU A 10 4.76 -8.62 -13.67
N ASN A 11 6.07 -8.88 -13.71
CA ASN A 11 6.86 -9.14 -12.51
C ASN A 11 6.91 -7.91 -11.59
N VAL A 12 7.28 -6.75 -12.16
CA VAL A 12 7.33 -5.49 -11.42
C VAL A 12 5.94 -5.08 -10.93
N GLY A 13 4.91 -5.21 -11.78
CA GLY A 13 3.53 -4.90 -11.41
C GLY A 13 3.02 -5.77 -10.25
N ALA A 14 3.28 -7.08 -10.28
CA ALA A 14 2.91 -8.00 -9.20
C ALA A 14 3.64 -7.66 -7.90
N TYR A 15 4.94 -7.38 -7.96
CA TYR A 15 5.74 -7.00 -6.80
C TYR A 15 5.27 -5.68 -6.17
N LEU A 16 4.98 -4.67 -6.99
CA LEU A 16 4.45 -3.38 -6.52
C LEU A 16 3.05 -3.54 -5.90
N ALA A 17 2.17 -4.34 -6.52
CA ALA A 17 0.84 -4.61 -5.99
C ALA A 17 0.90 -5.30 -4.62
N GLU A 18 1.79 -6.27 -4.47
CA GLU A 18 2.01 -6.98 -3.22
C GLU A 18 2.57 -6.06 -2.13
N THR A 19 3.50 -5.16 -2.49
CA THR A 19 4.05 -4.16 -1.58
C THR A 19 2.96 -3.23 -1.05
N ILE A 20 2.08 -2.72 -1.90
CA ILE A 20 0.97 -1.85 -1.50
C ILE A 20 -0.01 -2.62 -0.60
N ARG A 21 -0.34 -3.87 -0.97
CA ARG A 21 -1.22 -4.74 -0.19
C ARG A 21 -0.65 -4.98 1.21
N ALA A 22 0.64 -5.32 1.31
CA ALA A 22 1.33 -5.53 2.57
C ALA A 22 1.36 -4.26 3.43
N ALA A 23 1.60 -3.10 2.82
CA ALA A 23 1.64 -1.82 3.52
C ALA A 23 0.27 -1.41 4.09
N ILE A 24 -0.83 -1.69 3.37
CA ILE A 24 -2.19 -1.47 3.88
C ILE A 24 -2.49 -2.42 5.05
N GLN A 25 -2.04 -3.67 4.98
CA GLN A 25 -2.23 -4.66 6.04
C GLN A 25 -1.37 -4.42 7.28
N ALA A 26 -0.26 -3.69 7.14
CA ALA A 26 0.60 -3.31 8.26
C ALA A 26 -0.04 -2.23 9.15
N VAL A 27 -1.10 -1.54 8.69
CA VAL A 27 -1.85 -0.59 9.51
C VAL A 27 -2.73 -1.36 10.51
N ASP A 28 -2.58 -1.02 11.79
CA ASP A 28 -3.32 -1.68 12.88
C ASP A 28 -4.84 -1.55 12.71
N ARG A 29 -5.57 -2.67 12.87
CA ARG A 29 -7.03 -2.71 12.73
C ARG A 29 -7.74 -1.85 13.78
N GLY A 30 -7.13 -1.63 14.94
CA GLY A 30 -7.59 -0.72 15.98
C GLY A 30 -7.70 0.74 15.52
N GLN A 31 -6.93 1.16 14.49
CA GLN A 31 -7.10 2.48 13.88
C GLN A 31 -8.45 2.63 13.19
N MET A 32 -8.95 1.56 12.55
CA MET A 32 -10.27 1.53 11.95
C MET A 32 -11.37 1.52 13.01
N GLU A 33 -11.21 0.74 14.08
CA GLU A 33 -12.15 0.68 15.20
C GLU A 33 -12.22 2.02 15.96
N ALA A 34 -11.08 2.69 16.16
CA ALA A 34 -11.02 4.02 16.73
C ALA A 34 -11.70 5.07 15.83
N ALA A 35 -11.48 4.99 14.52
CA ALA A 35 -12.13 5.86 13.54
C ALA A 35 -13.66 5.70 13.56
N TYR A 36 -14.15 4.45 13.65
CA TYR A 36 -15.59 4.19 13.79
C TYR A 36 -16.15 4.71 15.11
N SER A 37 -15.38 4.62 16.20
CA SER A 37 -15.79 5.10 17.53
C SER A 37 -16.01 6.62 17.58
N ILE A 38 -15.34 7.37 16.71
CA ILE A 38 -15.53 8.82 16.54
C ILE A 38 -16.46 9.19 15.37
N GLY A 39 -17.18 8.21 14.82
CA GLY A 39 -18.20 8.42 13.79
C GLY A 39 -17.69 8.56 12.35
N MET A 40 -16.45 8.15 12.06
CA MET A 40 -15.95 8.16 10.68
C MET A 40 -16.57 7.03 9.84
N SER A 41 -16.83 7.30 8.57
CA SER A 41 -17.13 6.25 7.59
C SER A 41 -15.85 5.53 7.15
N THR A 42 -15.99 4.31 6.63
CA THR A 42 -14.86 3.51 6.11
C THR A 42 -14.02 4.29 5.09
N LEU A 43 -14.66 5.07 4.22
CA LEU A 43 -13.97 5.87 3.22
C LEU A 43 -13.17 7.03 3.85
N GLN A 44 -13.71 7.65 4.90
CA GLN A 44 -13.00 8.71 5.64
C GLN A 44 -11.78 8.14 6.38
N ALA A 45 -11.96 7.02 7.08
CA ALA A 45 -10.88 6.32 7.77
C ALA A 45 -9.80 5.85 6.78
N MET A 46 -10.20 5.26 5.64
CA MET A 46 -9.26 4.85 4.60
C MET A 46 -8.46 6.02 4.03
N ARG A 47 -9.11 7.14 3.71
CA ARG A 47 -8.43 8.30 3.09
C ARG A 47 -7.57 9.10 4.06
N ARG A 48 -7.98 9.22 5.33
CA ARG A 48 -7.32 10.11 6.30
C ARG A 48 -6.37 9.39 7.24
N ILE A 49 -6.52 8.08 7.42
CA ILE A 49 -5.77 7.29 8.41
C ILE A 49 -4.99 6.18 7.70
N VAL A 50 -5.67 5.23 7.05
CA VAL A 50 -5.03 4.02 6.52
C VAL A 50 -4.11 4.30 5.34
N LEU A 51 -4.59 4.98 4.29
CA LEU A 51 -3.79 5.28 3.10
C LEU A 51 -2.51 6.08 3.38
N PRO A 52 -2.54 7.19 4.13
CA PRO A 52 -1.31 7.94 4.43
C PRO A 52 -0.32 7.13 5.28
N GLN A 53 -0.80 6.33 6.24
CA GLN A 53 0.07 5.45 7.04
C GLN A 53 0.66 4.31 6.21
N ALA A 54 -0.17 3.64 5.41
CA ALA A 54 0.28 2.60 4.48
C ALA A 54 1.29 3.16 3.48
N LEU A 55 1.09 4.38 2.97
CA LEU A 55 2.05 5.02 2.05
C LEU A 55 3.40 5.29 2.74
N ALA A 56 3.39 5.75 3.99
CA ALA A 56 4.60 5.95 4.77
C ALA A 56 5.38 4.64 5.00
N ILE A 57 4.67 3.50 5.13
CA ILE A 57 5.26 2.16 5.24
C ILE A 57 5.77 1.65 3.87
N ALA A 58 5.07 1.96 2.78
CA ALA A 58 5.43 1.53 1.44
C ALA A 58 6.60 2.33 0.82
N LEU A 59 6.72 3.62 1.15
CA LEU A 59 7.73 4.54 0.59
C LEU A 59 9.18 4.04 0.72
N PRO A 60 9.66 3.56 1.89
CA PRO A 60 11.00 2.97 2.01
C PRO A 60 11.20 1.75 1.09
N ASN A 61 10.16 0.92 0.92
CA ASN A 61 10.23 -0.27 0.05
C ASN A 61 10.34 0.11 -1.43
N PHE A 62 9.66 1.18 -1.86
CA PHE A 62 9.86 1.73 -3.19
C PHE A 62 11.28 2.28 -3.36
N GLY A 63 11.82 3.00 -2.37
CA GLY A 63 13.20 3.50 -2.39
C GLY A 63 14.24 2.39 -2.57
N ASN A 64 14.12 1.29 -1.83
CA ASN A 64 14.99 0.12 -1.98
C ASN A 64 14.90 -0.53 -3.37
N THR A 65 13.73 -0.50 -4.00
CA THR A 65 13.51 -1.05 -5.35
C THR A 65 14.02 -0.11 -6.46
N PHE A 66 14.06 1.19 -6.21
CA PHE A 66 14.56 2.21 -7.16
C PHE A 66 16.09 2.42 -7.10
N ILE A 67 16.70 2.15 -5.95
CA ILE A 67 18.15 2.35 -5.70
C ILE A 67 18.97 1.09 -6.03
N GLY A 68 18.33 -0.09 -6.04
CA GLY A 68 18.95 -1.37 -6.38
C GLY A 68 19.28 -1.55 -7.85
#